data_AF-A0AAV9FL73-F1
#
_entry.id   AF-A0AAV9FL73-F1
#
_cell.length_a   1.000
_cell.length_b   1.000
_cell.length_c   1.000
_cell.angle_alpha   90.00
_cell.angle_beta   90.00
_cell.angle_gamma   90.00
#
_symmetry.space_group_name_H-M   'P 1'
#
loop_
_entity.id
_entity.type
_entity.pdbx_description
1 polymer ?
#
loop_
_entity_poly.entity_id
_entity_poly.type
_entity_poly.pdbx_seq_one_letter_code
_entity_poly.pdbx_strand_id
1 'polypeptide(L)'
;MQVKKLHQENKLQMMVDRDLKDKYDRNELKEMVQVALLCTQFHPSHRPKMSENVRMLEGDGLAKKWEASQKLDTPKLKSCCEYPLQKYMDFIEESSLVVEAIELSGPR
;
A
#
# COMPACT_ATOMS: atom_id res chain seq x y z
N MET A 1 -2.86 -6.77 3.66
CA MET A 1 -1.53 -6.11 3.67
C MET A 1 -0.75 -6.48 4.94
N GLN A 2 0.18 -7.43 4.89
CA GLN A 2 0.98 -7.81 6.08
C GLN A 2 1.91 -6.67 6.54
N VAL A 3 2.47 -5.90 5.61
CA VAL A 3 3.36 -4.75 5.88
C VAL A 3 2.70 -3.67 6.74
N LYS A 4 1.45 -3.27 6.43
CA LYS A 4 0.71 -2.28 7.26
C LYS A 4 0.57 -2.75 8.71
N LYS A 5 0.31 -4.05 8.94
CA LYS A 5 0.22 -4.66 10.28
C LYS A 5 1.58 -4.63 11.00
N LEU A 6 2.66 -5.04 10.34
CA LEU A 6 4.01 -5.02 10.94
C LEU A 6 4.49 -3.59 11.26
N HIS A 7 4.11 -2.59 10.47
CA HIS A 7 4.35 -1.17 10.79
C HIS A 7 3.54 -0.72 12.03
N GLN A 8 2.26 -1.05 12.09
CA GLN A 8 1.40 -0.71 13.25
C GLN A 8 1.85 -1.40 14.54
N GLU A 9 2.32 -2.65 14.47
CA GLU A 9 2.87 -3.40 15.61
C GLU A 9 4.34 -3.04 15.95
N ASN A 10 4.96 -2.13 15.19
CA ASN A 10 6.38 -1.75 15.30
C ASN A 10 7.36 -2.95 15.23
N LYS A 11 7.06 -3.92 14.34
CA LYS A 11 7.83 -5.16 14.11
C LYS A 11 8.57 -5.15 12.77
N LEU A 12 8.98 -3.99 12.28
CA LEU A 12 9.57 -3.82 10.95
C LEU A 12 10.85 -4.63 10.73
N GLN A 13 11.61 -4.93 11.79
CA GLN A 13 12.78 -5.83 11.72
C GLN A 13 12.46 -7.24 11.17
N MET A 14 11.19 -7.68 11.21
CA MET A 14 10.76 -8.96 10.63
C MET A 14 10.69 -8.94 9.08
N MET A 15 10.81 -7.77 8.46
CA MET A 15 10.80 -7.58 7.00
C MET A 15 12.19 -7.39 6.39
N VAL A 16 13.24 -7.26 7.21
CA VAL A 16 14.60 -6.96 6.74
C VAL A 16 15.22 -8.20 6.13
N ASP A 17 16.02 -8.02 5.09
CA ASP A 17 16.82 -9.10 4.51
C ASP A 17 17.78 -9.68 5.56
N ARG A 18 17.88 -11.01 5.63
CA ARG A 18 18.74 -11.72 6.59
C ARG A 18 20.22 -11.46 6.33
N ASP A 19 20.59 -11.15 5.08
CA ASP A 19 21.98 -10.90 4.70
C ASP A 19 22.47 -9.49 5.07
N LEU A 20 21.57 -8.54 5.31
CA LEU A 20 21.91 -7.25 5.92
C LEU A 20 22.39 -7.40 7.37
N LYS A 21 21.91 -8.42 8.10
CA LYS A 21 22.19 -8.63 9.53
C LYS A 21 21.91 -7.34 10.30
N ASP A 22 22.84 -6.83 11.11
CA ASP A 22 22.69 -5.56 11.84
C ASP A 22 23.21 -4.32 11.07
N LYS A 23 23.46 -4.42 9.76
CA LYS A 23 24.00 -3.33 8.92
C LYS A 23 22.91 -2.44 8.31
N TYR A 24 21.96 -1.98 9.11
CA TYR A 24 20.89 -1.07 8.68
C TYR A 24 20.46 -0.16 9.85
N ASP A 25 20.10 1.09 9.58
CA ASP A 25 19.46 1.93 10.60
C ASP A 25 17.96 1.66 10.73
N ARG A 26 17.45 1.79 11.96
CA ARG A 26 16.04 1.53 12.28
C ARG A 26 15.09 2.66 11.85
N ASN A 27 15.58 3.89 11.70
CA ASN A 27 14.80 4.99 11.14
C ASN A 27 14.80 4.90 9.61
N GLU A 28 15.95 4.66 8.97
CA GLU A 28 16.04 4.39 7.52
C GLU A 28 15.05 3.29 7.10
N LEU A 29 15.04 2.15 7.81
CA LEU A 29 14.09 1.06 7.58
C LEU A 29 12.63 1.54 7.67
N LYS A 30 12.31 2.34 8.69
CA LYS A 30 10.95 2.86 8.93
C LYS A 30 10.52 3.81 7.81
N GLU A 31 11.40 4.71 7.39
CA GLU A 31 11.15 5.67 6.31
C GLU A 31 11.02 4.97 4.96
N MET A 32 11.87 3.98 4.66
CA MET A 32 11.73 3.13 3.47
C MET A 32 10.40 2.36 3.45
N VAL A 33 9.94 1.84 4.59
CA VAL A 33 8.61 1.18 4.68
C VAL A 33 7.48 2.19 4.49
N GLN A 34 7.62 3.43 4.95
CA GLN A 34 6.63 4.50 4.70
C GLN A 34 6.57 4.87 3.22
N VAL A 35 7.71 5.08 2.55
CA VAL A 35 7.77 5.30 1.09
C VAL A 35 7.16 4.13 0.33
N ALA A 36 7.51 2.89 0.67
CA ALA A 36 6.94 1.70 0.04
C ALA A 36 5.42 1.59 0.24
N LEU A 37 4.90 1.93 1.42
CA LEU A 37 3.46 1.94 1.71
C LEU A 37 2.70 3.07 0.99
N LEU A 38 3.34 4.20 0.71
CA LEU A 38 2.79 5.25 -0.16
C LEU A 38 2.76 4.79 -1.63
N CYS A 39 3.84 4.20 -2.14
CA CYS A 39 3.94 3.69 -3.51
C CYS A 39 2.95 2.54 -3.80
N THR A 40 2.60 1.74 -2.79
CA THR A 40 1.71 0.56 -2.91
C THR A 40 0.26 0.81 -2.46
N GLN A 41 -0.17 2.07 -2.36
CA GLN A 41 -1.57 2.41 -2.13
C GLN A 41 -2.49 1.82 -3.22
N PHE A 42 -3.66 1.34 -2.82
CA PHE A 42 -4.63 0.72 -3.73
C PHE A 42 -5.01 1.65 -4.90
N HIS A 43 -5.58 2.81 -4.58
CA HIS A 43 -5.94 3.85 -5.56
C HIS A 43 -4.71 4.44 -6.24
N PRO A 44 -4.55 4.32 -7.58
CA PRO A 44 -3.38 4.84 -8.29
C PRO A 44 -3.20 6.36 -8.18
N SER A 45 -4.30 7.10 -8.01
CA SER A 45 -4.34 8.55 -7.85
C SER A 45 -3.66 9.08 -6.57
N HIS A 46 -3.53 8.24 -5.54
CA HIS A 46 -2.92 8.64 -4.27
C HIS A 46 -1.39 8.43 -4.29
N ARG A 47 -0.91 7.51 -5.14
CA ARG A 47 0.49 7.10 -5.19
C ARG A 47 1.39 8.30 -5.55
N PRO A 48 2.52 8.49 -4.87
CA PRO A 48 3.46 9.57 -5.16
C PRO A 48 4.06 9.46 -6.56
N LYS A 49 4.33 10.60 -7.20
CA LYS A 49 5.11 10.65 -8.46
C LYS A 49 6.57 10.24 -8.19
N MET A 50 7.28 9.72 -9.19
CA MET A 50 8.70 9.37 -9.04
C MET A 50 9.58 10.55 -8.59
N SER A 51 9.26 11.78 -9.00
CA SER A 51 9.92 13.00 -8.52
C SER A 51 9.64 13.34 -7.04
N GLU A 52 8.51 12.88 -6.49
CA GLU A 52 8.24 12.97 -5.05
C GLU A 52 8.95 11.85 -4.30
N ASN A 53 9.02 10.64 -4.87
CA ASN A 53 9.75 9.51 -4.28
C ASN A 53 11.24 9.81 -4.13
N VAL A 54 11.89 10.35 -5.17
CA VAL A 54 13.30 10.75 -5.10
C VAL A 54 13.52 11.75 -3.97
N ARG A 55 12.71 12.82 -3.88
CA ARG A 55 12.80 13.81 -2.78
C ARG A 55 12.60 13.19 -1.39
N MET A 56 11.66 12.26 -1.23
CA MET A 56 11.46 11.55 0.04
C MET A 56 12.66 10.65 0.41
N LEU A 57 13.35 10.07 -0.57
CA LEU A 57 14.59 9.30 -0.37
C LEU A 57 15.82 10.19 -0.15
N GLU A 58 15.79 11.43 -0.63
CA GLU A 58 16.76 12.49 -0.34
C GLU A 58 16.51 13.17 1.03
N GLY A 59 15.50 12.73 1.79
CA GLY A 59 15.16 13.20 3.14
C GLY A 59 14.13 14.34 3.22
N ASP A 60 13.50 14.73 2.09
CA ASP A 60 12.55 15.85 2.02
C ASP A 60 11.08 15.41 1.92
N GLY A 61 10.22 16.05 2.73
CA GLY A 61 8.76 16.00 2.59
C GLY A 61 8.06 14.71 3.05
N LEU A 62 8.77 13.61 3.33
CA LEU A 62 8.18 12.31 3.67
C LEU A 62 7.16 12.39 4.82
N ALA A 63 7.53 12.98 5.96
CA ALA A 63 6.64 13.08 7.13
C ALA A 63 5.30 13.75 6.82
N LYS A 64 5.32 14.82 5.99
CA LYS A 64 4.12 15.56 5.56
C LYS A 64 3.25 14.74 4.59
N LYS A 65 3.87 14.02 3.65
CA LYS A 65 3.17 13.14 2.70
C LYS A 65 2.55 11.93 3.42
N TRP A 66 3.26 11.37 4.39
CA TRP A 66 2.80 10.28 5.24
C TRP A 66 1.59 10.66 6.09
N GLU A 67 1.66 11.79 6.80
CA GLU A 67 0.57 12.28 7.64
C GLU A 67 -0.71 12.57 6.81
N ALA A 68 -0.55 13.11 5.60
CA ALA A 68 -1.66 13.32 4.67
C ALA A 68 -2.32 11.99 4.23
N SER A 69 -1.55 10.92 4.01
CA SER A 69 -2.10 9.60 3.67
C SER A 69 -2.93 9.01 4.81
N GLN A 70 -2.52 9.14 6.07
CA GLN A 70 -3.27 8.56 7.20
C GLN A 70 -4.65 9.22 7.39
N LYS A 71 -4.76 10.51 7.06
CA LYS A 71 -6.04 11.26 7.09
C LYS A 71 -7.03 10.80 6.02
N LEU A 72 -6.56 10.11 4.98
CA LEU A 72 -7.36 9.61 3.85
C LEU A 72 -7.77 8.14 4.01
N ASP A 73 -6.97 7.33 4.71
CA ASP A 73 -7.29 5.94 5.11
C ASP A 73 -8.37 5.86 6.23
N THR A 74 -8.85 7.00 6.75
CA THR A 74 -9.92 7.03 7.77
C THR A 74 -11.31 6.91 7.12
N PRO A 75 -12.17 5.95 7.52
CA PRO A 75 -13.45 5.70 6.84
C PRO A 75 -14.46 6.85 7.03
N LYS A 76 -14.59 7.70 6.01
CA LYS A 76 -15.64 8.74 5.90
C LYS A 76 -16.58 8.41 4.74
N LEU A 77 -17.66 7.71 5.05
CA LEU A 77 -18.75 7.36 4.14
C LEU A 77 -19.38 8.61 3.46
N LYS A 78 -19.31 8.69 2.11
CA LYS A 78 -20.35 9.30 1.24
C LYS A 78 -20.08 9.10 -0.27
N SER A 79 -21.15 8.81 -1.00
CA SER A 79 -21.27 8.76 -2.49
C SER A 79 -21.12 10.18 -3.10
N CYS A 80 -20.92 10.47 -4.39
CA CYS A 80 -21.30 9.87 -5.70
C CYS A 80 -20.23 10.27 -6.75
N CYS A 81 -19.97 9.65 -7.91
CA CYS A 81 -20.24 8.35 -8.59
C CYS A 81 -19.02 8.11 -9.54
N GLU A 82 -18.89 7.23 -10.56
CA GLU A 82 -19.72 6.28 -11.34
C GLU A 82 -18.85 5.05 -11.76
N TYR A 83 -19.37 3.87 -12.13
CA TYR A 83 -20.46 3.08 -11.54
C TYR A 83 -20.39 1.54 -11.80
N PRO A 84 -19.58 1.00 -12.75
CA PRO A 84 -19.39 -0.47 -12.84
C PRO A 84 -18.48 -1.06 -11.76
N LEU A 85 -17.33 -0.43 -11.47
CA LEU A 85 -16.23 -1.06 -10.71
C LEU A 85 -16.56 -1.26 -9.22
N GLN A 86 -17.30 -0.32 -8.61
CA GLN A 86 -17.53 -0.32 -7.16
C GLN A 86 -18.32 -1.56 -6.71
N LYS A 87 -19.35 -1.98 -7.47
CA LYS A 87 -20.15 -3.17 -7.16
C LYS A 87 -19.35 -4.47 -7.14
N TYR A 88 -18.21 -4.52 -7.83
CA TYR A 88 -17.31 -5.68 -7.80
C TYR A 88 -16.46 -5.73 -6.51
N MET A 89 -16.22 -4.59 -5.86
CA MET A 89 -15.58 -4.54 -4.54
C MET A 89 -16.56 -5.05 -3.47
N ASP A 90 -17.77 -4.49 -3.44
CA ASP A 90 -18.76 -4.75 -2.39
C ASP A 90 -19.17 -6.24 -2.32
N PHE A 91 -19.21 -6.95 -3.46
CA PHE A 91 -19.59 -8.37 -3.54
C PHE A 91 -18.52 -9.34 -3.02
N ILE A 92 -17.25 -8.95 -3.06
CA ILE A 92 -16.11 -9.81 -2.65
C ILE A 92 -15.93 -9.81 -1.13
N GLU A 93 -16.37 -8.76 -0.41
CA GLU A 93 -16.18 -8.67 1.04
C GLU A 93 -17.20 -9.50 1.85
N GLU A 94 -18.38 -9.81 1.29
CA GLU A 94 -19.43 -10.60 1.97
C GLU A 94 -19.46 -12.10 1.59
N SER A 95 -18.82 -12.51 0.48
CA SER A 95 -18.95 -13.89 -0.04
C SER A 95 -17.66 -14.72 0.04
N SER A 96 -17.71 -15.84 0.77
CA SER A 96 -16.65 -16.87 0.82
C SER A 96 -16.64 -17.75 -0.44
N LEU A 97 -16.77 -17.14 -1.61
CA LEU A 97 -16.81 -17.83 -2.90
C LEU A 97 -15.41 -17.86 -3.54
N VAL A 98 -14.94 -19.06 -3.86
CA VAL A 98 -13.73 -19.25 -4.66
C VAL A 98 -14.00 -18.71 -6.05
N VAL A 99 -13.19 -17.75 -6.49
CA VAL A 99 -13.20 -17.29 -7.88
C VAL A 99 -12.57 -18.37 -8.74
N GLU A 100 -13.39 -19.14 -9.45
CA GLU A 100 -12.91 -20.09 -10.46
C GLU A 100 -12.20 -19.34 -11.60
N ALA A 101 -11.15 -19.96 -12.15
CA ALA A 101 -10.36 -19.36 -13.21
C ALA A 101 -11.17 -19.31 -14.51
N ILE A 102 -11.07 -18.19 -15.24
CA ILE A 102 -11.71 -18.09 -16.56
C ILE A 102 -10.89 -18.86 -17.61
N GLU A 103 -11.46 -19.96 -18.09
CA GLU A 103 -10.92 -20.76 -19.19
C GLU A 103 -10.79 -19.90 -20.46
N LEU A 104 -9.56 -19.48 -20.77
CA LEU A 104 -9.26 -18.85 -22.06
C LEU A 104 -9.21 -19.95 -23.13
N SER A 105 -10.06 -19.84 -24.15
CA SER A 105 -10.24 -20.86 -25.18
C SER A 105 -8.92 -21.27 -25.84
N GLY A 106 -8.79 -22.58 -26.06
CA GLY A 106 -7.52 -23.26 -26.38
C GLY A 106 -6.90 -22.96 -27.76
N PRO A 107 -5.99 -23.85 -28.23
CA PRO A 107 -5.13 -23.57 -29.38
C PRO A 107 -5.89 -23.36 -30.69
N ARG A 108 -5.25 -22.60 -31.59
CA ARG A 108 -5.71 -22.27 -32.95
C ARG A 108 -5.45 -23.40 -33.94
#